data_AF-A0A6J1L2F7-F1
#
_entry.id   AF-A0A6J1L2F7-F1
#
_cell.length_a   1.000
_cell.length_b   1.000
_cell.length_c   1.000
_cell.angle_alpha   90.00
_cell.angle_beta   90.00
_cell.angle_gamma   90.00
#
_symmetry.space_group_name_H-M   'P 1'
#
loop_
_entity.id
_entity.type
_entity.pdbx_description
1 polymer ?
#
loop_
_entity_poly.entity_id
_entity_poly.type
_entity_poly.pdbx_seq_one_letter_code
_entity_poly.pdbx_strand_id
1 'polypeptide(L)'
;MAAAAYLGNPVLTRVALLGCTSKPQLTSLTARKMTLCLCAMDSKSVGVGGDVFSVTSSAKSGVDYLGQSTKGDMNLKLEHLEAFGADGEETLEGPIEEVARLEAQEAEDLLSDLGIPSPSSRNSPQGIFCSRTLNLRSISVIGYDMDYTLMHYNVMAWEGRAYDYCMENLRNMGFPVDGLAFDPDLVIRGLVIDKERGNLVKADRFGYIKRAMHGTNMLSTQDVSEIYGRELVDLRKENRWEFLNTLFSVSEAVAYMQMVDRLDDGAIEAAVGPLDYKGLYKAVGKALFRAHVEGQLKSEIMSNPELFVEPDPVLPLTLLDQKEAGKKLLLITNSDYHYTDKMMQHSFNRFLPNDMGWRDLFDIVIVSARKPEFFQTSHPLYEVVTGEGLMRPCFKAVTGGLYSGGSAQMIENSLNIHGDEILYVGDHIYTDVSQSKVHLRWRTALILRELEEEYSALISSRGHRASLIELINQKEVVGDLFNQLRLALQRRSQGRPAQTLAATNMDDEELTESMQKLLIVMQRLDQKIAPMLEADGDLFNKRWGFLSRAGLWDKSHLMRQIEKYADIYTSRVSNFLHYTPFTYFRSQEQTLAHDSYSFYCSHDETTADS
;
A
#
# COMPACT_ATOMS: atom_id res chain seq x y z
N MET A 1 47.97 -35.41 12.67
CA MET A 1 49.29 -36.04 12.48
C MET A 1 49.74 -35.70 11.06
N ALA A 2 50.60 -34.68 10.93
CA ALA A 2 52.02 -34.78 10.51
C ALA A 2 52.16 -35.18 9.03
N ALA A 3 52.99 -34.61 8.15
CA ALA A 3 53.96 -33.51 8.08
C ALA A 3 54.29 -33.36 6.57
N ALA A 4 54.67 -32.22 6.00
CA ALA A 4 56.06 -31.82 5.70
C ALA A 4 56.02 -30.47 4.93
N ALA A 5 56.68 -29.37 5.36
CA ALA A 5 58.12 -29.06 5.25
C ALA A 5 58.58 -28.87 3.78
N TYR A 6 59.29 -27.83 3.31
CA TYR A 6 60.06 -26.69 3.88
C TYR A 6 60.53 -25.85 2.63
N LEU A 7 60.59 -24.51 2.57
CA LEU A 7 61.80 -23.67 2.76
C LEU A 7 61.54 -22.23 2.24
N GLY A 8 62.08 -21.21 2.93
CA GLY A 8 62.43 -19.90 2.33
C GLY A 8 61.95 -18.64 3.06
N ASN A 9 62.79 -18.10 3.96
CA ASN A 9 62.69 -16.80 4.66
C ASN A 9 63.30 -15.67 3.74
N PRO A 10 63.33 -14.34 4.06
CA PRO A 10 62.89 -13.62 5.27
C PRO A 10 62.35 -12.15 5.11
N VAL A 11 61.97 -11.56 6.27
CA VAL A 11 61.93 -10.11 6.67
C VAL A 11 60.89 -9.15 6.03
N LEU A 12 59.96 -8.64 6.86
CA LEU A 12 59.66 -7.21 6.93
C LEU A 12 58.99 -6.79 8.25
N THR A 13 59.50 -5.68 8.77
CA THR A 13 59.45 -5.18 10.14
C THR A 13 58.21 -4.29 10.39
N ARG A 14 57.57 -4.45 11.55
CA ARG A 14 56.60 -3.49 12.12
C ARG A 14 57.32 -2.19 12.52
N VAL A 15 56.81 -1.04 12.07
CA VAL A 15 56.99 0.25 12.76
C VAL A 15 55.66 1.01 12.76
N ALA A 16 55.29 1.45 13.95
CA ALA A 16 54.17 2.35 14.23
C ALA A 16 54.56 3.81 13.97
N LEU A 17 53.62 4.65 13.55
CA LEU A 17 53.74 6.11 13.65
C LEU A 17 52.41 6.72 14.13
N LEU A 18 52.48 7.28 15.34
CA LEU A 18 51.55 8.25 15.93
C LEU A 18 51.86 9.65 15.38
N GLY A 19 50.82 10.49 15.28
CA GLY A 19 50.90 11.87 15.77
C GLY A 19 51.03 13.02 14.74
N CYS A 20 49.86 13.60 14.44
CA CYS A 20 49.56 15.03 14.41
C CYS A 20 50.16 16.00 13.36
N THR A 21 49.27 16.94 12.99
CA THR A 21 49.46 18.26 12.36
C THR A 21 49.50 18.33 10.82
N SER A 22 48.39 18.75 10.21
CA SER A 22 48.26 20.10 9.61
C SER A 22 46.93 20.23 8.84
N LYS A 23 46.07 21.14 9.31
CA LYS A 23 44.88 21.64 8.58
C LYS A 23 45.33 22.33 7.28
N PRO A 24 44.60 22.20 6.15
CA PRO A 24 44.63 23.22 5.11
C PRO A 24 43.73 24.39 5.54
N GLN A 25 44.28 25.59 5.44
CA GLN A 25 43.62 26.87 5.73
C GLN A 25 42.46 27.09 4.76
N LEU A 26 41.27 27.28 5.30
CA LEU A 26 40.10 27.82 4.61
C LEU A 26 40.28 29.35 4.53
N THR A 27 40.63 29.86 3.36
CA THR A 27 40.62 31.31 3.09
C THR A 27 39.21 31.75 2.72
N SER A 28 38.53 32.38 3.68
CA SER A 28 37.69 33.58 3.57
C SER A 28 37.07 33.91 2.20
N LEU A 29 35.72 33.94 2.15
CA LEU A 29 34.79 34.90 1.50
C LEU A 29 33.46 34.14 1.28
N THR A 30 32.30 34.43 1.86
CA THR A 30 31.69 35.64 2.41
C THR A 30 30.63 35.23 3.46
N ALA A 31 30.80 35.65 4.71
CA ALA A 31 29.79 35.51 5.74
C ALA A 31 28.70 36.59 5.56
N ARG A 32 27.50 36.21 5.10
CA ARG A 32 26.30 37.03 5.30
C ARG A 32 25.92 36.94 6.79
N LYS A 33 26.13 38.04 7.51
CA LYS A 33 25.70 38.23 8.90
C LYS A 33 24.19 37.98 9.02
N MET A 34 23.79 36.88 9.66
CA MET A 34 22.48 36.82 10.32
C MET A 34 22.49 37.80 11.48
N THR A 35 21.73 38.88 11.34
CA THR A 35 21.53 39.87 12.40
C THR A 35 20.45 39.32 13.33
N LEU A 36 20.87 38.86 14.52
CA LEU A 36 19.98 38.54 15.63
C LEU A 36 19.28 39.82 16.09
N CYS A 37 18.00 39.98 15.75
CA CYS A 37 17.15 41.01 16.33
C CYS A 37 16.41 40.42 17.54
N LEU A 38 16.89 40.77 18.73
CA LEU A 38 16.20 40.55 20.00
C LEU A 38 15.10 41.61 20.14
N CYS A 39 13.83 41.22 20.16
CA CYS A 39 12.74 42.05 20.67
C CYS A 39 11.74 41.19 21.46
N ALA A 40 11.30 41.76 22.59
CA ALA A 40 10.59 41.11 23.68
C ALA A 40 9.15 40.72 23.32
N MET A 41 8.68 39.64 23.98
CA MET A 41 7.35 39.06 23.80
C MET A 41 6.24 39.97 24.33
N ASP A 42 5.14 40.05 23.59
CA ASP A 42 3.82 40.28 24.15
C ASP A 42 2.84 39.25 23.57
N SER A 43 2.06 38.63 24.45
CA SER A 43 1.24 37.45 24.20
C SER A 43 -0.04 37.77 23.44
N LYS A 44 -0.24 37.20 22.23
CA LYS A 44 -1.53 36.74 21.65
C LYS A 44 -1.34 36.03 20.30
N SER A 45 -1.99 34.85 20.18
CA SER A 45 -2.14 33.95 19.01
C SER A 45 -0.87 33.52 18.27
N VAL A 46 -0.37 32.34 18.62
CA VAL A 46 0.75 31.67 17.92
C VAL A 46 0.22 30.98 16.67
N GLY A 47 0.40 31.61 15.52
CA GLY A 47 0.45 30.95 14.22
C GLY A 47 1.91 30.98 13.73
N VAL A 48 2.45 29.84 13.31
CA VAL A 48 3.81 29.74 12.77
C VAL A 48 3.94 30.67 11.55
N GLY A 49 4.81 31.68 11.63
CA GLY A 49 5.12 32.57 10.50
C GLY A 49 4.19 33.78 10.27
N GLY A 50 3.30 34.10 11.22
CA GLY A 50 2.26 35.12 11.07
C GLY A 50 2.73 36.54 10.69
N ASP A 51 4.02 36.87 10.82
CA ASP A 51 4.56 38.17 10.42
C ASP A 51 4.83 38.27 8.91
N VAL A 52 5.33 37.22 8.26
CA VAL A 52 5.87 37.29 6.88
C VAL A 52 4.93 36.72 5.82
N PHE A 53 4.18 35.67 6.18
CA PHE A 53 3.34 34.94 5.24
C PHE A 53 1.85 35.16 5.52
N SER A 54 1.05 35.06 4.47
CA SER A 54 -0.41 35.05 4.54
C SER A 54 -0.94 33.83 3.79
N VAL A 55 -1.87 33.09 4.41
CA VAL A 55 -2.48 31.91 3.80
C VAL A 55 -3.82 32.34 3.19
N THR A 56 -4.06 32.03 1.91
CA THR A 56 -5.39 32.24 1.33
C THR A 56 -6.26 31.02 1.65
N SER A 57 -7.53 31.25 2.01
CA SER A 57 -8.51 30.17 2.18
C SER A 57 -8.57 29.27 0.93
N SER A 58 -8.66 27.94 1.13
CA SER A 58 -8.72 26.91 0.08
C SER A 58 -9.79 27.18 -0.99
N ALA A 59 -10.89 27.85 -0.63
CA ALA A 59 -11.96 28.23 -1.57
C ALA A 59 -11.58 29.36 -2.54
N LYS A 60 -10.42 30.01 -2.36
CA LYS A 60 -9.98 31.18 -3.14
C LYS A 60 -8.59 31.02 -3.77
N SER A 61 -7.92 29.88 -3.61
CA SER A 61 -6.64 29.59 -4.27
C SER A 61 -6.83 29.33 -5.76
N GLY A 62 -5.99 29.91 -6.61
CA GLY A 62 -6.02 29.67 -8.05
C GLY A 62 -5.39 28.32 -8.37
N VAL A 63 -6.04 27.51 -9.20
CA VAL A 63 -5.59 26.16 -9.54
C VAL A 63 -5.30 26.11 -11.05
N ASP A 64 -4.15 25.57 -11.46
CA ASP A 64 -3.86 25.32 -12.87
C ASP A 64 -4.56 24.05 -13.37
N TYR A 65 -4.42 23.71 -14.65
CA TYR A 65 -5.02 22.49 -15.22
C TYR A 65 -4.62 21.21 -14.46
N LEU A 66 -3.42 21.20 -13.88
CA LEU A 66 -2.91 20.04 -13.16
C LEU A 66 -3.32 20.03 -11.69
N GLY A 67 -3.68 21.15 -11.08
CA GLY A 67 -3.86 21.24 -9.63
C GLY A 67 -2.72 21.92 -8.87
N GLN A 68 -1.67 22.40 -9.57
CA GLN A 68 -0.32 22.63 -9.04
C GLN A 68 0.05 24.09 -8.80
N SER A 69 -0.84 25.02 -9.14
CA SER A 69 -0.58 26.45 -8.94
C SER A 69 -0.29 26.75 -7.46
N THR A 70 0.83 27.41 -7.20
CA THR A 70 1.23 27.92 -5.88
C THR A 70 0.51 29.23 -5.52
N LYS A 71 -0.33 29.75 -6.42
CA LYS A 71 -1.04 31.04 -6.28
C LYS A 71 -2.18 30.97 -5.26
N GLY A 72 -2.11 31.78 -4.21
CA GLY A 72 -3.03 31.70 -3.07
C GLY A 72 -2.61 30.64 -2.05
N ASP A 73 -1.36 30.19 -2.17
CA ASP A 73 -0.64 29.24 -1.35
C ASP A 73 -0.44 29.62 0.14
N MET A 74 0.86 29.74 0.47
CA MET A 74 1.36 30.84 1.29
C MET A 74 1.79 31.97 0.37
N ASN A 75 1.24 33.17 0.57
CA ASN A 75 1.68 34.38 -0.11
C ASN A 75 2.60 35.16 0.83
N LEU A 76 3.71 35.65 0.31
CA LEU A 76 4.48 36.68 0.98
C LEU A 76 3.60 37.93 1.11
N LYS A 77 3.56 38.53 2.32
CA LYS A 77 2.90 39.83 2.46
C LYS A 77 3.65 40.87 1.63
N LEU A 78 2.91 41.76 0.96
CA LEU A 78 3.45 42.77 0.05
C LEU A 78 4.57 43.61 0.71
N GLU A 79 4.41 43.92 1.99
CA GLU A 79 5.36 44.68 2.82
C GLU A 79 6.73 44.00 2.95
N HIS A 80 6.78 42.67 2.85
CA HIS A 80 8.02 41.89 2.86
C HIS A 80 8.57 41.62 1.46
N LEU A 81 7.73 41.58 0.42
CA LEU A 81 8.19 41.56 -0.97
C LEU A 81 8.97 42.83 -1.30
N GLU A 82 8.51 43.99 -0.82
CA GLU A 82 9.19 45.28 -1.01
C GLU A 82 10.55 45.35 -0.29
N ALA A 83 10.73 44.62 0.82
CA ALA A 83 12.01 44.51 1.53
C ALA A 83 13.03 43.58 0.84
N PHE A 84 12.58 42.72 -0.08
CA PHE A 84 13.39 41.83 -0.91
C PHE A 84 13.69 42.41 -2.32
N GLY A 85 13.28 43.66 -2.59
CA GLY A 85 13.39 44.30 -3.90
C GLY A 85 12.08 44.18 -4.68
N ALA A 86 11.63 45.27 -5.31
CA ALA A 86 10.29 45.40 -5.90
C ALA A 86 10.02 44.44 -7.09
N ASP A 87 11.03 43.72 -7.55
CA ASP A 87 10.90 42.53 -8.39
C ASP A 87 11.76 41.44 -7.73
N GLY A 88 11.17 40.31 -7.32
CA GLY A 88 11.89 39.18 -6.71
C GLY A 88 12.93 38.49 -7.64
N GLU A 89 13.31 39.15 -8.73
CA GLU A 89 14.34 38.78 -9.70
C GLU A 89 15.75 39.23 -9.28
N GLU A 90 15.92 40.21 -8.38
CA GLU A 90 17.26 40.73 -8.03
C GLU A 90 18.18 39.71 -7.32
N THR A 91 17.65 38.60 -6.81
CA THR A 91 18.45 37.51 -6.21
C THR A 91 18.60 36.27 -7.08
N LEU A 92 17.88 36.16 -8.19
CA LEU A 92 17.82 34.97 -9.04
C LEU A 92 18.10 35.36 -10.51
N GLU A 93 19.32 35.81 -10.79
CA GLU A 93 19.75 36.15 -12.16
C GLU A 93 20.00 34.88 -12.99
N GLY A 94 19.28 34.73 -14.11
CA GLY A 94 19.53 33.67 -15.11
C GLY A 94 18.26 33.03 -15.69
N PRO A 95 18.38 32.11 -16.66
CA PRO A 95 17.26 31.28 -17.10
C PRO A 95 16.69 30.47 -15.92
N ILE A 96 15.35 30.41 -15.81
CA ILE A 96 14.67 29.75 -14.70
C ILE A 96 15.05 28.28 -14.54
N GLU A 97 15.43 27.61 -15.62
CA GLU A 97 15.88 26.23 -15.61
C GLU A 97 17.20 26.06 -14.84
N GLU A 98 18.13 27.01 -14.98
CA GLU A 98 19.42 26.97 -14.31
C GLU A 98 19.28 27.36 -12.83
N VAL A 99 18.52 28.42 -12.56
CA VAL A 99 18.17 28.85 -11.20
C VAL A 99 17.48 27.71 -10.45
N ALA A 100 16.45 27.10 -11.05
CA ALA A 100 15.71 26.00 -10.42
C ALA A 100 16.60 24.78 -10.14
N ARG A 101 17.56 24.48 -11.02
CA ARG A 101 18.50 23.36 -10.79
C ARG A 101 19.44 23.64 -9.62
N LEU A 102 20.00 24.85 -9.53
CA LEU A 102 20.88 25.24 -8.43
C LEU A 102 20.14 25.27 -7.11
N GLU A 103 18.99 25.94 -7.06
CA GLU A 103 18.13 26.03 -5.86
C GLU A 103 17.62 24.65 -5.43
N ALA A 104 17.32 23.74 -6.37
CA ALA A 104 16.94 22.37 -6.04
C ALA A 104 18.09 21.61 -5.37
N GLN A 105 19.32 21.75 -5.86
CA GLN A 105 20.48 21.12 -5.24
C GLN A 105 20.76 21.70 -3.85
N GLU A 106 20.72 23.03 -3.70
CA GLU A 106 20.90 23.67 -2.39
C GLU A 106 19.80 23.27 -1.40
N ALA A 107 18.55 23.10 -1.86
CA ALA A 107 17.46 22.61 -1.04
C ALA A 107 17.67 21.15 -0.62
N GLU A 108 18.16 20.28 -1.52
CA GLU A 108 18.51 18.89 -1.17
C GLU A 108 19.64 18.83 -0.15
N ASP A 109 20.68 19.64 -0.33
CA ASP A 109 21.81 19.74 0.60
C ASP A 109 21.34 20.27 1.97
N LEU A 110 20.48 21.29 1.99
CA LEU A 110 19.90 21.84 3.23
C LEU A 110 19.02 20.81 3.95
N LEU A 111 18.20 20.05 3.23
CA LEU A 111 17.43 18.95 3.82
C LEU A 111 18.37 17.92 4.47
N SER A 112 19.46 17.59 3.80
CA SER A 112 20.48 16.67 4.32
C SER A 112 21.15 17.22 5.58
N ASP A 113 21.55 18.49 5.58
CA ASP A 113 22.19 19.18 6.71
C ASP A 113 21.26 19.29 7.93
N LEU A 114 19.97 19.49 7.70
CA LEU A 114 18.94 19.50 8.74
C LEU A 114 18.57 18.09 9.24
N GLY A 115 19.10 17.03 8.62
CA GLY A 115 18.75 15.65 8.92
C GLY A 115 17.30 15.31 8.57
N ILE A 116 16.66 16.11 7.71
CA ILE A 116 15.29 15.87 7.24
C ILE A 116 15.40 14.90 6.07
N PRO A 117 14.87 13.67 6.19
CA PRO A 117 14.91 12.71 5.09
C PRO A 117 14.19 13.31 3.89
N SER A 118 14.81 13.24 2.71
CA SER A 118 14.17 13.72 1.48
C SER A 118 12.79 13.07 1.37
N PRO A 119 11.71 13.85 1.16
CA PRO A 119 10.35 13.35 1.04
C PRO A 119 10.13 12.58 -0.28
N SER A 120 11.19 12.07 -0.92
CA SER A 120 11.12 11.13 -2.04
C SER A 120 10.47 9.81 -1.56
N SER A 121 9.16 9.87 -1.39
CA SER A 121 8.24 8.81 -0.99
C SER A 121 8.42 7.52 -1.80
N ARG A 122 9.01 7.65 -3.00
CA ARG A 122 9.25 6.57 -3.95
C ARG A 122 10.21 5.50 -3.44
N ASN A 123 11.14 5.87 -2.55
CA ASN A 123 12.21 5.00 -2.09
C ASN A 123 12.11 4.62 -0.60
N SER A 124 10.93 4.75 0.00
CA SER A 124 10.70 4.41 1.41
C SER A 124 9.57 3.40 1.56
N PRO A 125 9.70 2.40 2.45
CA PRO A 125 8.59 1.53 2.84
C PRO A 125 7.44 2.33 3.50
N GLN A 126 7.74 3.51 4.05
CA GLN A 126 6.78 4.44 4.67
C GLN A 126 6.28 5.53 3.70
N GLY A 127 6.44 5.31 2.38
CA GLY A 127 5.98 6.23 1.34
C GLY A 127 4.46 6.30 1.23
N ILE A 128 3.95 7.45 0.76
CA ILE A 128 2.58 7.57 0.26
C ILE A 128 2.61 7.40 -1.26
N PHE A 129 1.92 6.36 -1.74
CA PHE A 129 1.88 5.99 -3.15
C PHE A 129 0.57 6.47 -3.78
N CYS A 130 0.65 6.99 -5.01
CA CYS A 130 -0.41 7.80 -5.58
C CYS A 130 -0.93 7.17 -6.87
N SER A 131 -2.14 6.62 -6.83
CA SER A 131 -2.86 6.15 -8.01
C SER A 131 -3.50 7.31 -8.77
N ARG A 132 -3.91 8.36 -8.05
CA ARG A 132 -4.42 9.62 -8.61
C ARG A 132 -3.83 10.80 -7.87
N THR A 133 -3.69 11.91 -8.57
CA THR A 133 -3.26 13.17 -7.99
C THR A 133 -4.18 13.59 -6.84
N LEU A 134 -3.62 13.92 -5.69
CA LEU A 134 -4.35 14.37 -4.50
C LEU A 134 -3.69 15.63 -3.94
N ASN A 135 -4.43 16.72 -3.89
CA ASN A 135 -3.99 17.96 -3.28
C ASN A 135 -4.54 18.04 -1.85
N LEU A 136 -3.70 17.88 -0.81
CA LEU A 136 -4.17 17.99 0.57
C LEU A 136 -4.62 19.41 0.92
N ARG A 137 -4.23 20.45 0.15
CA ARG A 137 -4.70 21.83 0.37
C ARG A 137 -6.20 21.97 0.19
N SER A 138 -6.78 21.27 -0.79
CA SER A 138 -8.22 21.30 -1.05
C SER A 138 -9.04 20.46 -0.07
N ILE A 139 -8.38 19.60 0.71
CA ILE A 139 -9.04 18.79 1.73
C ILE A 139 -9.26 19.65 2.97
N SER A 140 -10.50 19.88 3.36
CA SER A 140 -10.84 20.58 4.60
C SER A 140 -11.15 19.62 5.75
N VAL A 141 -11.51 18.36 5.43
CA VAL A 141 -11.92 17.34 6.40
C VAL A 141 -11.25 16.01 6.11
N ILE A 142 -10.75 15.33 7.14
CA ILE A 142 -10.20 13.99 7.04
C ILE A 142 -10.98 13.05 7.96
N GLY A 143 -11.60 12.03 7.38
CA GLY A 143 -12.26 10.97 8.13
C GLY A 143 -11.39 9.72 8.21
N TYR A 144 -11.37 9.10 9.38
CA TYR A 144 -10.58 7.90 9.65
C TYR A 144 -11.47 6.75 10.10
N ASP A 145 -11.22 5.55 9.60
CA ASP A 145 -11.61 4.34 10.31
C ASP A 145 -10.71 4.12 11.53
N MET A 146 -11.19 3.35 12.51
CA MET A 146 -10.42 2.97 13.69
C MET A 146 -9.64 1.68 13.46
N ASP A 147 -10.35 0.57 13.28
CA ASP A 147 -9.80 -0.78 13.29
C ASP A 147 -8.94 -1.02 12.03
N TYR A 148 -7.72 -1.55 12.19
CA TYR A 148 -6.69 -1.72 11.14
C TYR A 148 -6.24 -0.45 10.38
N THR A 149 -6.82 0.72 10.68
CA THR A 149 -6.49 2.01 10.08
C THR A 149 -5.68 2.88 11.03
N LEU A 150 -6.32 3.35 12.11
CA LEU A 150 -5.67 4.08 13.19
C LEU A 150 -5.07 3.13 14.23
N MET A 151 -5.67 1.97 14.40
CA MET A 151 -5.22 0.97 15.36
C MET A 151 -4.80 -0.29 14.63
N HIS A 152 -3.53 -0.66 14.76
CA HIS A 152 -3.01 -1.90 14.21
C HIS A 152 -3.08 -3.00 15.26
N TYR A 153 -3.51 -4.17 14.82
CA TYR A 153 -3.58 -5.35 15.65
C TYR A 153 -2.47 -6.33 15.30
N ASN A 154 -1.96 -7.02 16.30
CA ASN A 154 -1.12 -8.19 16.09
C ASN A 154 -1.98 -9.30 15.48
N VAL A 155 -1.77 -9.59 14.20
CA VAL A 155 -2.59 -10.55 13.43
C VAL A 155 -2.60 -11.93 14.09
N MET A 156 -1.46 -12.40 14.60
CA MET A 156 -1.39 -13.70 15.27
C MET A 156 -2.23 -13.76 16.54
N ALA A 157 -2.14 -12.74 17.38
CA ALA A 157 -2.91 -12.67 18.61
C ALA A 157 -4.41 -12.45 18.31
N TRP A 158 -4.74 -11.53 17.40
CA TRP A 158 -6.11 -11.16 17.12
C TRP A 158 -6.85 -12.21 16.28
N GLU A 159 -6.38 -12.48 15.07
CA GLU A 159 -7.03 -13.43 14.15
C GLU A 159 -6.88 -14.87 14.65
N GLY A 160 -5.79 -15.20 15.34
CA GLY A 160 -5.64 -16.50 15.98
C GLY A 160 -6.70 -16.76 17.04
N ARG A 161 -7.06 -15.75 17.85
CA ARG A 161 -8.15 -15.88 18.83
C ARG A 161 -9.52 -15.93 18.18
N ALA A 162 -9.75 -15.15 17.13
CA ALA A 162 -10.97 -15.25 16.33
C ALA A 162 -11.13 -16.66 15.71
N TYR A 163 -10.03 -17.23 15.21
CA TYR A 163 -9.96 -18.59 14.70
C TYR A 163 -10.25 -19.63 15.80
N ASP A 164 -9.65 -19.51 16.99
CA ASP A 164 -9.89 -20.44 18.10
C ASP A 164 -11.38 -20.51 18.47
N TYR A 165 -12.04 -19.33 18.58
CA TYR A 165 -13.48 -19.27 18.82
C TYR A 165 -14.29 -19.85 17.67
N CYS A 166 -13.87 -19.63 16.42
CA CYS A 166 -14.50 -20.24 15.26
C CYS A 166 -14.43 -21.77 15.34
N MET A 167 -13.26 -22.34 15.65
CA MET A 167 -13.07 -23.78 15.79
C MET A 167 -13.90 -24.35 16.94
N GLU A 168 -13.97 -23.68 18.10
CA GLU A 168 -14.80 -24.10 19.22
C GLU A 168 -16.30 -24.08 18.86
N ASN A 169 -16.76 -23.05 18.15
CA ASN A 169 -18.13 -22.96 17.67
C ASN A 169 -18.46 -24.06 16.65
N LEU A 170 -17.52 -24.39 15.74
CA LEU A 170 -17.65 -25.49 14.80
C LEU A 170 -17.66 -26.85 15.52
N ARG A 171 -16.81 -27.06 16.53
CA ARG A 171 -16.83 -28.25 17.39
C ARG A 171 -18.19 -28.44 18.04
N ASN A 172 -18.76 -27.38 18.60
CA ASN A 172 -20.09 -27.40 19.21
C ASN A 172 -21.23 -27.66 18.19
N MET A 173 -20.97 -27.42 16.91
CA MET A 173 -21.86 -27.77 15.80
C MET A 173 -21.64 -29.20 15.26
N GLY A 174 -20.67 -29.95 15.81
CA GLY A 174 -20.36 -31.34 15.44
C GLY A 174 -19.27 -31.48 14.37
N PHE A 175 -18.55 -30.42 14.01
CA PHE A 175 -17.49 -30.49 13.01
C PHE A 175 -16.16 -31.04 13.59
N PRO A 176 -15.40 -31.83 12.81
CA PRO A 176 -14.12 -32.42 13.22
C PRO A 176 -12.96 -31.40 13.12
N VAL A 177 -12.77 -30.60 14.15
CA VAL A 177 -11.73 -29.54 14.18
C VAL A 177 -10.42 -29.94 14.85
N ASP A 178 -10.35 -31.13 15.46
CA ASP A 178 -9.21 -31.52 16.28
C ASP A 178 -7.92 -31.68 15.46
N GLY A 179 -6.84 -31.07 15.93
CA GLY A 179 -5.53 -31.05 15.27
C GLY A 179 -5.36 -29.94 14.22
N LEU A 180 -6.38 -29.10 14.02
CA LEU A 180 -6.23 -27.88 13.22
C LEU A 180 -5.61 -26.76 14.07
N ALA A 181 -4.81 -25.90 13.43
CA ALA A 181 -4.17 -24.76 14.07
C ALA A 181 -4.17 -23.57 13.11
N PHE A 182 -4.21 -22.35 13.66
CA PHE A 182 -4.14 -21.14 12.87
C PHE A 182 -2.77 -20.97 12.21
N ASP A 183 -2.74 -20.86 10.88
CA ASP A 183 -1.56 -20.53 10.08
C ASP A 183 -1.86 -19.26 9.27
N PRO A 184 -1.33 -18.08 9.66
CA PRO A 184 -1.60 -16.83 8.94
C PRO A 184 -0.93 -16.81 7.56
N ASP A 185 0.14 -17.60 7.32
CA ASP A 185 0.90 -17.56 6.08
C ASP A 185 0.18 -18.30 4.93
N LEU A 186 -0.88 -19.03 5.27
CA LEU A 186 -1.75 -19.74 4.33
C LEU A 186 -2.54 -18.78 3.44
N VAL A 187 -2.82 -17.57 3.93
CA VAL A 187 -3.67 -16.57 3.26
C VAL A 187 -2.94 -15.25 3.21
N ILE A 188 -2.96 -14.58 2.05
CA ILE A 188 -2.63 -13.16 1.96
C ILE A 188 -3.86 -12.36 1.59
N ARG A 189 -3.84 -11.07 1.90
CA ARG A 189 -4.88 -10.13 1.50
C ARG A 189 -5.02 -10.09 -0.03
N GLY A 190 -6.25 -9.94 -0.52
CA GLY A 190 -6.52 -9.82 -1.95
C GLY A 190 -6.62 -11.13 -2.73
N LEU A 191 -6.60 -12.27 -2.04
CA LEU A 191 -7.02 -13.54 -2.61
C LEU A 191 -8.55 -13.60 -2.74
N VAL A 192 -9.05 -14.58 -3.50
CA VAL A 192 -10.49 -14.76 -3.75
C VAL A 192 -10.87 -16.21 -3.44
N ILE A 193 -11.89 -16.42 -2.62
CA ILE A 193 -12.45 -17.75 -2.38
C ILE A 193 -13.41 -18.11 -3.52
N ASP A 194 -13.25 -19.31 -4.08
CA ASP A 194 -14.20 -19.96 -4.97
C ASP A 194 -15.09 -20.93 -4.18
N LYS A 195 -16.27 -20.45 -3.77
CA LYS A 195 -17.21 -21.21 -2.95
C LYS A 195 -17.83 -22.41 -3.68
N GLU A 196 -17.73 -22.47 -5.02
CA GLU A 196 -18.21 -23.61 -5.81
C GLU A 196 -17.20 -24.75 -5.85
N ARG A 197 -15.90 -24.46 -5.68
CA ARG A 197 -14.83 -25.44 -5.85
C ARG A 197 -13.97 -25.68 -4.60
N GLY A 198 -14.25 -24.99 -3.49
CA GLY A 198 -13.45 -25.11 -2.28
C GLY A 198 -12.02 -24.60 -2.45
N ASN A 199 -11.82 -23.62 -3.33
CA ASN A 199 -10.49 -23.12 -3.67
C ASN A 199 -10.26 -21.70 -3.16
N LEU A 200 -8.99 -21.38 -2.90
CA LEU A 200 -8.51 -20.02 -2.76
C LEU A 200 -7.66 -19.68 -3.98
N VAL A 201 -7.92 -18.53 -4.62
CA VAL A 201 -7.29 -18.17 -5.89
C VAL A 201 -6.63 -16.79 -5.85
N LYS A 202 -5.51 -16.68 -6.56
CA LYS A 202 -4.83 -15.42 -6.85
C LYS A 202 -4.98 -15.09 -8.33
N ALA A 203 -5.71 -14.01 -8.61
CA ALA A 203 -5.96 -13.55 -9.97
C ALA A 203 -5.11 -12.33 -10.33
N ASP A 204 -4.86 -12.14 -11.63
CA ASP A 204 -4.29 -10.92 -12.17
C ASP A 204 -5.31 -9.78 -12.28
N ARG A 205 -4.86 -8.60 -12.72
CA ARG A 205 -5.72 -7.44 -12.95
C ARG A 205 -6.87 -7.73 -13.92
N PHE A 206 -6.79 -8.69 -14.83
CA PHE A 206 -7.88 -9.00 -15.75
C PHE A 206 -8.85 -10.05 -15.19
N GLY A 207 -8.52 -10.67 -14.06
CA GLY A 207 -9.30 -11.72 -13.41
C GLY A 207 -8.86 -13.13 -13.78
N TYR A 208 -7.77 -13.30 -14.56
CA TYR A 208 -7.24 -14.64 -14.85
C TYR A 208 -6.54 -15.19 -13.62
N ILE A 209 -6.88 -16.43 -13.28
CA ILE A 209 -6.31 -17.12 -12.13
C ILE A 209 -4.88 -17.56 -12.48
N LYS A 210 -3.91 -17.14 -11.66
CA LYS A 210 -2.48 -17.44 -11.85
C LYS A 210 -1.95 -18.47 -10.86
N ARG A 211 -2.48 -18.47 -9.63
CA ARG A 211 -2.20 -19.48 -8.60
C ARG A 211 -3.50 -19.85 -7.91
N ALA A 212 -3.63 -21.10 -7.48
CA ALA A 212 -4.77 -21.55 -6.69
C ALA A 212 -4.33 -22.61 -5.68
N MET A 213 -5.14 -22.75 -4.64
CA MET A 213 -5.00 -23.72 -3.56
C MET A 213 -6.36 -24.36 -3.36
N HIS A 214 -6.41 -25.70 -3.26
CA HIS A 214 -7.61 -26.45 -2.91
C HIS A 214 -7.45 -26.96 -1.48
N GLY A 215 -8.38 -26.60 -0.60
CA GLY A 215 -8.17 -26.72 0.84
C GLY A 215 -6.84 -26.07 1.23
N THR A 216 -5.91 -26.80 1.83
CA THR A 216 -4.57 -26.28 2.19
C THR A 216 -3.44 -26.64 1.21
N ASN A 217 -3.79 -27.29 0.09
CA ASN A 217 -2.84 -27.81 -0.90
C ASN A 217 -2.74 -26.91 -2.14
N MET A 218 -1.52 -26.45 -2.47
CA MET A 218 -1.28 -25.65 -3.68
C MET A 218 -1.49 -26.50 -4.93
N LEU A 219 -2.25 -25.97 -5.88
CA LEU A 219 -2.50 -26.62 -7.17
C LEU A 219 -1.35 -26.34 -8.15
N SER A 220 -1.01 -27.31 -8.98
CA SER A 220 -0.02 -27.12 -10.05
C SER A 220 -0.56 -26.18 -11.13
N THR A 221 0.32 -25.54 -11.89
CA THR A 221 -0.08 -24.69 -13.03
C THR A 221 -0.96 -25.45 -14.03
N GLN A 222 -0.70 -26.75 -14.20
CA GLN A 222 -1.51 -27.62 -15.05
C GLN A 222 -2.93 -27.79 -14.47
N ASP A 223 -3.05 -28.14 -13.19
CA ASP A 223 -4.35 -28.32 -12.52
C ASP A 223 -5.16 -27.03 -12.56
N VAL A 224 -4.52 -25.86 -12.32
CA VAL A 224 -5.18 -24.56 -12.43
C VAL A 224 -5.74 -24.35 -13.82
N SER A 225 -4.98 -24.67 -14.87
CA SER A 225 -5.42 -24.54 -16.26
C SER A 225 -6.56 -25.51 -16.59
N GLU A 226 -6.53 -26.73 -16.07
CA GLU A 226 -7.57 -27.75 -16.31
C GLU A 226 -8.88 -27.40 -15.57
N ILE A 227 -8.77 -26.93 -14.33
CA ILE A 227 -9.90 -26.56 -13.47
C ILE A 227 -10.58 -25.29 -14.01
N TYR A 228 -9.80 -24.24 -14.28
CA TYR A 228 -10.33 -22.91 -14.57
C TYR A 228 -10.35 -22.56 -16.06
N GLY A 229 -9.37 -23.01 -16.84
CA GLY A 229 -9.26 -22.70 -18.27
C GLY A 229 -9.34 -21.20 -18.55
N ARG A 230 -10.51 -20.73 -19.03
CA ARG A 230 -10.79 -19.32 -19.33
C ARG A 230 -11.77 -18.64 -18.34
N GLU A 231 -12.13 -19.32 -17.26
CA GLU A 231 -12.94 -18.74 -16.19
C GLU A 231 -12.19 -17.55 -15.58
N LEU A 232 -12.92 -16.47 -15.37
CA LEU A 232 -12.41 -15.25 -14.77
C LEU A 232 -13.05 -15.06 -13.40
N VAL A 233 -12.26 -14.54 -12.47
CA VAL A 233 -12.79 -13.98 -11.23
C VAL A 233 -13.68 -12.79 -11.59
N ASP A 234 -14.96 -12.91 -11.25
CA ASP A 234 -15.95 -11.84 -11.42
C ASP A 234 -16.60 -11.54 -10.08
N LEU A 235 -16.10 -10.50 -9.40
CA LEU A 235 -16.57 -10.11 -8.07
C LEU A 235 -18.03 -9.67 -8.03
N ARG A 236 -18.70 -9.47 -9.19
CA ARG A 236 -20.15 -9.24 -9.23
C ARG A 236 -20.95 -10.50 -8.93
N LYS A 237 -20.34 -11.67 -9.04
CA LYS A 237 -20.95 -12.98 -8.74
C LYS A 237 -20.60 -13.40 -7.31
N GLU A 238 -21.03 -12.59 -6.33
CA GLU A 238 -20.80 -12.81 -4.90
C GLU A 238 -21.28 -14.19 -4.40
N ASN A 239 -22.21 -14.82 -5.11
CA ASN A 239 -22.67 -16.16 -4.80
C ASN A 239 -21.58 -17.25 -4.91
N ARG A 240 -20.55 -16.98 -5.72
CA ARG A 240 -19.40 -17.88 -5.98
C ARG A 240 -18.11 -17.27 -5.44
N TRP A 241 -17.80 -16.05 -5.85
CA TRP A 241 -16.53 -15.41 -5.56
C TRP A 241 -16.63 -14.54 -4.31
N GLU A 242 -15.77 -14.80 -3.32
CA GLU A 242 -15.61 -13.95 -2.14
C GLU A 242 -14.23 -13.31 -2.14
N PHE A 243 -14.15 -11.98 -2.07
CA PHE A 243 -12.87 -11.27 -2.12
C PHE A 243 -12.36 -10.95 -0.72
N LEU A 244 -11.13 -11.37 -0.40
CA LEU A 244 -10.52 -11.13 0.91
C LEU A 244 -9.99 -9.70 0.99
N ASN A 245 -10.87 -8.80 1.42
CA ASN A 245 -10.61 -7.35 1.42
C ASN A 245 -9.78 -6.85 2.59
N THR A 246 -9.78 -7.55 3.73
CA THR A 246 -9.19 -7.10 5.00
C THR A 246 -8.48 -8.23 5.73
N LEU A 247 -7.71 -7.87 6.75
CA LEU A 247 -7.07 -8.82 7.65
C LEU A 247 -8.08 -9.60 8.50
N PHE A 248 -9.28 -9.06 8.76
CA PHE A 248 -10.38 -9.79 9.42
C PHE A 248 -10.85 -11.03 8.66
N SER A 249 -10.58 -11.11 7.36
CA SER A 249 -10.96 -12.27 6.55
C SER A 249 -9.93 -13.40 6.58
N VAL A 250 -8.77 -13.21 7.23
CA VAL A 250 -7.71 -14.21 7.29
C VAL A 250 -8.16 -15.42 8.11
N SER A 251 -8.70 -15.21 9.32
CA SER A 251 -9.21 -16.30 10.16
C SER A 251 -10.32 -17.09 9.47
N GLU A 252 -11.27 -16.43 8.79
CA GLU A 252 -12.33 -17.09 8.02
C GLU A 252 -11.77 -17.96 6.89
N ALA A 253 -10.85 -17.40 6.10
CA ALA A 253 -10.28 -18.09 4.95
C ALA A 253 -9.42 -19.29 5.39
N VAL A 254 -8.62 -19.16 6.45
CA VAL A 254 -7.83 -20.27 7.01
C VAL A 254 -8.75 -21.37 7.53
N ALA A 255 -9.75 -21.03 8.33
CA ALA A 255 -10.75 -21.96 8.83
C ALA A 255 -11.46 -22.69 7.69
N TYR A 256 -11.91 -21.95 6.68
CA TYR A 256 -12.60 -22.52 5.54
C TYR A 256 -11.72 -23.48 4.73
N MET A 257 -10.49 -23.10 4.41
CA MET A 257 -9.56 -23.94 3.65
C MET A 257 -9.22 -25.25 4.38
N GLN A 258 -8.99 -25.20 5.70
CA GLN A 258 -8.75 -26.42 6.48
C GLN A 258 -9.99 -27.31 6.58
N MET A 259 -11.18 -26.71 6.66
CA MET A 259 -12.42 -27.47 6.67
C MET A 259 -12.75 -28.10 5.31
N VAL A 260 -12.28 -27.51 4.20
CA VAL A 260 -12.35 -28.14 2.87
C VAL A 260 -11.56 -29.45 2.88
N ASP A 261 -10.33 -29.47 3.41
CA ASP A 261 -9.57 -30.73 3.53
C ASP A 261 -10.36 -31.78 4.33
N ARG A 262 -11.01 -31.40 5.45
CA ARG A 262 -11.84 -32.31 6.26
C ARG A 262 -13.06 -32.83 5.51
N LEU A 263 -13.65 -32.02 4.65
CA LEU A 263 -14.78 -32.42 3.82
C LEU A 263 -14.33 -33.45 2.78
N ASP A 264 -13.20 -33.21 2.11
CA ASP A 264 -12.66 -34.09 1.07
C ASP A 264 -12.12 -35.41 1.64
N ASP A 265 -11.58 -35.40 2.87
CA ASP A 265 -11.19 -36.60 3.62
C ASP A 265 -12.39 -37.44 4.09
N GLY A 266 -13.62 -36.95 3.91
CA GLY A 266 -14.85 -37.62 4.39
C GLY A 266 -14.97 -37.64 5.92
N ALA A 267 -14.26 -36.74 6.62
CA ALA A 267 -14.25 -36.67 8.08
C ALA A 267 -15.53 -36.05 8.65
N ILE A 268 -16.27 -35.27 7.84
CA ILE A 268 -17.51 -34.62 8.27
C ILE A 268 -18.66 -35.64 8.23
N GLU A 269 -19.21 -35.98 9.39
CA GLU A 269 -20.31 -36.92 9.51
C GLU A 269 -21.59 -36.42 8.80
N ALA A 270 -22.31 -37.34 8.17
CA ALA A 270 -23.59 -37.03 7.50
C ALA A 270 -24.65 -36.43 8.45
N ALA A 271 -24.50 -36.63 9.77
CA ALA A 271 -25.38 -36.05 10.79
C ALA A 271 -25.28 -34.52 10.91
N VAL A 272 -24.13 -33.94 10.54
CA VAL A 272 -23.94 -32.47 10.45
C VAL A 272 -24.71 -31.91 9.23
N GLY A 273 -24.94 -32.76 8.22
CA GLY A 273 -25.74 -32.50 7.02
C GLY A 273 -24.95 -32.77 5.74
N PRO A 274 -25.62 -32.95 4.58
CA PRO A 274 -24.93 -33.02 3.29
C PRO A 274 -24.39 -31.63 2.96
N LEU A 275 -23.09 -31.42 3.18
CA LEU A 275 -22.42 -30.15 2.92
C LEU A 275 -21.68 -30.19 1.59
N ASP A 276 -21.95 -29.21 0.74
CA ASP A 276 -21.05 -28.80 -0.33
C ASP A 276 -20.09 -27.71 0.19
N TYR A 277 -19.09 -27.34 -0.62
CA TYR A 277 -18.13 -26.30 -0.27
C TYR A 277 -18.78 -24.96 0.10
N LYS A 278 -19.93 -24.65 -0.49
CA LYS A 278 -20.66 -23.41 -0.22
C LYS A 278 -21.42 -23.46 1.11
N GLY A 279 -22.04 -24.60 1.43
CA GLY A 279 -22.65 -24.88 2.71
C GLY A 279 -21.61 -24.83 3.83
N LEU A 280 -20.42 -25.38 3.57
CA LEU A 280 -19.29 -25.32 4.48
C LEU A 280 -18.83 -23.87 4.74
N TYR A 281 -18.68 -23.06 3.68
CA TYR A 281 -18.34 -21.64 3.82
C TYR A 281 -19.35 -20.90 4.71
N LYS A 282 -20.65 -21.14 4.52
CA LYS A 282 -21.71 -20.57 5.36
C LYS A 282 -21.62 -21.02 6.82
N ALA A 283 -21.25 -22.28 7.07
CA ALA A 283 -21.10 -22.80 8.43
C ALA A 283 -19.93 -22.12 9.15
N VAL A 284 -18.78 -21.99 8.48
CA VAL A 284 -17.60 -21.27 9.00
C VAL A 284 -17.93 -19.81 9.28
N GLY A 285 -18.53 -19.09 8.31
CA GLY A 285 -18.91 -17.69 8.50
C GLY A 285 -19.90 -17.50 9.66
N LYS A 286 -20.85 -18.43 9.86
CA LYS A 286 -21.76 -18.41 11.01
C LYS A 286 -21.04 -18.64 12.35
N ALA A 287 -20.08 -19.57 12.38
CA ALA A 287 -19.28 -19.85 13.56
C ALA A 287 -18.38 -18.65 13.95
N LEU A 288 -17.79 -18.00 12.95
CA LEU A 288 -16.98 -16.80 13.15
C LEU A 288 -17.82 -15.58 13.55
N PHE A 289 -19.00 -15.41 12.95
CA PHE A 289 -19.93 -14.33 13.33
C PHE A 289 -20.35 -14.43 14.80
N ARG A 290 -20.61 -15.65 15.30
CA ARG A 290 -20.89 -15.87 16.73
C ARG A 290 -19.74 -15.42 17.62
N ALA A 291 -18.49 -15.70 17.22
CA ALA A 291 -17.31 -15.24 17.95
C ALA A 291 -17.22 -13.70 18.04
N HIS A 292 -17.58 -13.00 16.96
CA HIS A 292 -17.56 -11.53 16.91
C HIS A 292 -18.75 -10.87 17.64
N VAL A 293 -19.93 -11.49 17.60
CA VAL A 293 -21.18 -10.92 18.18
C VAL A 293 -21.34 -11.24 19.66
N GLU A 294 -20.81 -12.36 20.15
CA GLU A 294 -20.92 -12.72 21.57
C GLU A 294 -20.09 -11.82 22.49
N GLY A 295 -19.37 -10.81 21.96
CA GLY A 295 -18.65 -9.80 22.73
C GLY A 295 -17.44 -10.35 23.50
N GLN A 296 -17.27 -11.67 23.55
CA GLN A 296 -16.20 -12.35 24.28
C GLN A 296 -14.83 -11.92 23.76
N LEU A 297 -14.62 -11.97 22.45
CA LEU A 297 -13.37 -11.52 21.82
C LEU A 297 -13.07 -10.06 22.23
N LYS A 298 -13.97 -9.13 21.93
CA LYS A 298 -13.82 -7.71 22.32
C LYS A 298 -13.54 -7.51 23.81
N SER A 299 -14.21 -8.27 24.68
CA SER A 299 -14.00 -8.19 26.13
C SER A 299 -12.61 -8.67 26.57
N GLU A 300 -12.11 -9.75 25.94
CA GLU A 300 -10.76 -10.28 26.19
C GLU A 300 -9.71 -9.26 25.75
N ILE A 301 -9.87 -8.67 24.57
CA ILE A 301 -9.00 -7.61 24.06
C ILE A 301 -9.00 -6.40 24.98
N MET A 302 -10.19 -5.91 25.37
CA MET A 302 -10.29 -4.75 26.27
C MET A 302 -9.67 -5.02 27.64
N SER A 303 -9.62 -6.28 28.08
CA SER A 303 -9.00 -6.67 29.34
C SER A 303 -7.47 -6.67 29.31
N ASN A 304 -6.85 -7.02 28.17
CA ASN A 304 -5.39 -7.09 27.98
C ASN A 304 -4.96 -6.51 26.61
N PRO A 305 -5.21 -5.21 26.33
CA PRO A 305 -5.02 -4.63 25.00
C PRO A 305 -3.58 -4.70 24.48
N GLU A 306 -2.59 -4.68 25.37
CA GLU A 306 -1.16 -4.80 25.04
C GLU A 306 -0.75 -6.10 24.33
N LEU A 307 -1.56 -7.17 24.44
CA LEU A 307 -1.31 -8.43 23.72
C LEU A 307 -1.81 -8.38 22.27
N PHE A 308 -2.79 -7.51 21.99
CA PHE A 308 -3.55 -7.51 20.76
C PHE A 308 -3.26 -6.31 19.87
N VAL A 309 -2.91 -5.18 20.46
CA VAL A 309 -2.69 -3.93 19.76
C VAL A 309 -1.20 -3.65 19.65
N GLU A 310 -0.80 -3.10 18.52
CA GLU A 310 0.53 -2.55 18.28
C GLU A 310 0.43 -1.02 18.23
N PRO A 311 0.64 -0.31 19.36
CA PRO A 311 0.46 1.13 19.38
C PRO A 311 1.55 1.81 18.54
N ASP A 312 1.13 2.75 17.70
CA ASP A 312 2.02 3.61 16.93
C ASP A 312 2.28 4.91 17.72
N PRO A 313 3.48 5.11 18.29
CA PRO A 313 3.77 6.28 19.11
C PRO A 313 3.80 7.59 18.31
N VAL A 314 3.90 7.52 16.98
CA VAL A 314 4.05 8.67 16.08
C VAL A 314 2.69 9.14 15.55
N LEU A 315 1.73 8.23 15.44
CA LEU A 315 0.39 8.52 14.94
C LEU A 315 -0.34 9.68 15.64
N PRO A 316 -0.31 9.82 16.99
CA PRO A 316 -1.00 10.93 17.65
C PRO A 316 -0.45 12.30 17.24
N LEU A 317 0.87 12.41 17.06
CA LEU A 317 1.50 13.63 16.53
C LEU A 317 1.06 13.91 15.09
N THR A 318 0.95 12.88 14.25
CA THR A 318 0.45 13.03 12.87
C THR A 318 -0.96 13.64 12.82
N LEU A 319 -1.86 13.19 13.70
CA LEU A 319 -3.21 13.73 13.79
C LEU A 319 -3.22 15.15 14.36
N LEU A 320 -2.36 15.44 15.34
CA LEU A 320 -2.19 16.79 15.87
C LEU A 320 -1.75 17.77 14.77
N ASP A 321 -0.72 17.44 14.00
CA ASP A 321 -0.22 18.30 12.92
C ASP A 321 -1.32 18.60 11.89
N GLN A 322 -2.15 17.62 11.54
CA GLN A 322 -3.28 17.83 10.63
C GLN A 322 -4.34 18.74 11.24
N LYS A 323 -4.67 18.53 12.51
CA LYS A 323 -5.66 19.35 13.23
C LYS A 323 -5.18 20.79 13.36
N GLU A 324 -3.92 21.00 13.76
CA GLU A 324 -3.30 22.31 13.93
C GLU A 324 -3.12 23.04 12.59
N ALA A 325 -2.97 22.30 11.49
CA ALA A 325 -3.04 22.83 10.13
C ALA A 325 -4.48 23.25 9.69
N GLY A 326 -5.47 23.14 10.57
CA GLY A 326 -6.85 23.57 10.34
C GLY A 326 -7.74 22.54 9.65
N LYS A 327 -7.30 21.28 9.53
CA LYS A 327 -8.16 20.19 9.04
C LYS A 327 -9.12 19.76 10.14
N LYS A 328 -10.39 19.52 9.79
CA LYS A 328 -11.33 18.87 10.72
C LYS A 328 -11.12 17.36 10.66
N LEU A 329 -10.99 16.72 11.81
CA LEU A 329 -10.78 15.28 11.90
C LEU A 329 -12.04 14.56 12.34
N LEU A 330 -12.42 13.51 11.62
CA LEU A 330 -13.56 12.65 11.95
C LEU A 330 -13.08 11.23 12.25
N LEU A 331 -13.67 10.60 13.26
CA LEU A 331 -13.55 9.15 13.48
C LEU A 331 -14.86 8.49 13.07
N ILE A 332 -14.82 7.47 12.19
CA ILE A 332 -16.00 6.77 11.67
C ILE A 332 -15.74 5.26 11.75
N THR A 333 -16.22 4.63 12.81
CA THR A 333 -15.96 3.20 13.09
C THR A 333 -17.25 2.38 13.21
N ASN A 334 -17.17 1.11 12.81
CA ASN A 334 -18.21 0.12 13.08
C ASN A 334 -18.22 -0.36 14.54
N SER A 335 -17.15 -0.11 15.30
CA SER A 335 -17.05 -0.45 16.71
C SER A 335 -18.00 0.39 17.57
N ASP A 336 -18.47 -0.18 18.69
CA ASP A 336 -19.32 0.50 19.66
C ASP A 336 -18.51 1.49 20.53
N TYR A 337 -19.21 2.32 21.29
CA TYR A 337 -18.58 3.38 22.08
C TYR A 337 -17.62 2.86 23.15
N HIS A 338 -18.01 1.85 23.92
CA HIS A 338 -17.19 1.37 25.04
C HIS A 338 -15.89 0.75 24.56
N TYR A 339 -15.97 -0.05 23.49
CA TYR A 339 -14.78 -0.59 22.84
C TYR A 339 -13.90 0.54 22.31
N THR A 340 -14.47 1.46 21.52
CA THR A 340 -13.74 2.59 20.93
C THR A 340 -13.02 3.42 21.99
N ASP A 341 -13.72 3.83 23.05
CA ASP A 341 -13.14 4.68 24.09
C ASP A 341 -11.98 3.99 24.81
N LYS A 342 -12.15 2.73 25.22
CA LYS A 342 -11.10 1.97 25.91
C LYS A 342 -9.85 1.80 25.04
N MET A 343 -10.03 1.43 23.77
CA MET A 343 -8.93 1.14 22.86
C MET A 343 -8.21 2.42 22.44
N MET A 344 -8.94 3.49 22.14
CA MET A 344 -8.35 4.78 21.79
C MET A 344 -7.59 5.39 22.98
N GLN A 345 -8.11 5.30 24.21
CA GLN A 345 -7.37 5.73 25.40
C GLN A 345 -6.04 4.99 25.56
N HIS A 346 -6.04 3.66 25.38
CA HIS A 346 -4.82 2.86 25.48
C HIS A 346 -3.77 3.23 24.42
N SER A 347 -4.22 3.42 23.17
CA SER A 347 -3.32 3.61 22.03
C SER A 347 -2.84 5.04 21.84
N PHE A 348 -3.61 6.05 22.27
CA PHE A 348 -3.32 7.46 21.99
C PHE A 348 -2.88 8.26 23.21
N ASN A 349 -3.61 8.20 24.33
CA ASN A 349 -3.47 9.20 25.42
C ASN A 349 -2.05 9.31 25.97
N ARG A 350 -1.33 8.18 26.08
CA ARG A 350 0.05 8.16 26.61
C ARG A 350 1.08 8.87 25.73
N PHE A 351 0.73 9.17 24.48
CA PHE A 351 1.59 9.85 23.51
C PHE A 351 1.11 11.27 23.19
N LEU A 352 -0.02 11.70 23.78
CA LEU A 352 -0.53 13.05 23.61
C LEU A 352 0.05 14.02 24.65
N PRO A 353 0.31 15.28 24.28
CA PRO A 353 0.83 16.28 25.20
C PRO A 353 -0.27 16.88 26.09
N ASN A 354 0.13 17.61 27.14
CA ASN A 354 -0.74 18.53 27.92
C ASN A 354 -2.03 17.91 28.49
N ASP A 355 -1.95 16.67 28.99
CA ASP A 355 -3.10 15.92 29.54
C ASP A 355 -4.27 15.74 28.54
N MET A 356 -3.99 15.89 27.25
CA MET A 356 -4.98 15.76 26.18
C MET A 356 -5.43 14.30 26.03
N GLY A 357 -6.74 14.11 25.86
CA GLY A 357 -7.32 12.81 25.54
C GLY A 357 -7.48 12.61 24.04
N TRP A 358 -7.62 11.36 23.62
CA TRP A 358 -7.87 11.02 22.22
C TRP A 358 -9.10 11.74 21.62
N ARG A 359 -10.13 12.03 22.43
CA ARG A 359 -11.32 12.75 21.97
C ARG A 359 -11.02 14.17 21.50
N ASP A 360 -10.00 14.80 22.07
CA ASP A 360 -9.59 16.16 21.71
C ASP A 360 -8.96 16.23 20.33
N LEU A 361 -8.55 15.10 19.74
CA LEU A 361 -8.06 15.04 18.35
C LEU A 361 -9.20 15.21 17.34
N PHE A 362 -10.38 14.64 17.63
CA PHE A 362 -11.45 14.52 16.64
C PHE A 362 -12.56 15.56 16.83
N ASP A 363 -12.87 16.29 15.77
CA ASP A 363 -14.00 17.21 15.70
C ASP A 363 -15.34 16.49 15.78
N ILE A 364 -15.47 15.30 15.19
CA ILE A 364 -16.68 14.48 15.26
C ILE A 364 -16.28 13.02 15.39
N VAL A 365 -16.91 12.29 16.29
CA VAL A 365 -16.74 10.83 16.40
C VAL A 365 -18.07 10.15 16.14
N ILE A 366 -18.05 9.14 15.28
CA ILE A 366 -19.19 8.32 14.88
C ILE A 366 -18.81 6.86 15.16
N VAL A 367 -19.47 6.27 16.15
CA VAL A 367 -19.38 4.85 16.48
C VAL A 367 -20.56 4.10 15.89
N SER A 368 -20.49 2.76 15.84
CA SER A 368 -21.55 1.91 15.27
C SER A 368 -22.04 2.41 13.90
N ALA A 369 -21.13 2.87 13.04
CA ALA A 369 -21.47 3.56 11.79
C ALA A 369 -22.25 2.66 10.82
N ARG A 370 -22.05 1.34 10.87
CA ARG A 370 -22.60 0.35 9.91
C ARG A 370 -22.16 0.67 8.49
N LYS A 371 -20.85 0.69 8.28
CA LYS A 371 -20.26 0.69 6.94
C LYS A 371 -20.46 -0.71 6.34
N PRO A 372 -20.87 -0.83 5.07
CA PRO A 372 -20.93 0.22 4.04
C PRO A 372 -22.20 1.10 4.05
N GLU A 373 -23.26 0.72 4.77
CA GLU A 373 -24.57 1.39 4.73
C GLU A 373 -24.50 2.87 5.08
N PHE A 374 -23.57 3.26 5.95
CA PHE A 374 -23.23 4.64 6.29
C PHE A 374 -23.01 5.55 5.07
N PHE A 375 -22.37 5.03 4.02
CA PHE A 375 -22.06 5.78 2.80
C PHE A 375 -23.18 5.70 1.75
N GLN A 376 -24.08 4.74 1.86
CA GLN A 376 -25.08 4.42 0.84
C GLN A 376 -26.47 4.94 1.19
N THR A 377 -26.84 4.90 2.46
CA THR A 377 -28.22 5.06 2.90
C THR A 377 -28.33 6.04 4.06
N SER A 378 -29.48 6.68 4.19
CA SER A 378 -29.75 7.57 5.32
C SER A 378 -30.22 6.75 6.51
N HIS A 379 -29.50 6.84 7.62
CA HIS A 379 -29.85 6.20 8.89
C HIS A 379 -29.98 7.24 10.00
N PRO A 380 -30.81 7.00 11.04
CA PRO A 380 -30.92 7.91 12.17
C PRO A 380 -29.57 8.08 12.89
N LEU A 381 -29.30 9.31 13.33
CA LEU A 381 -28.13 9.68 14.11
C LEU A 381 -28.53 9.82 15.59
N TYR A 382 -27.74 9.26 16.49
CA TYR A 382 -27.94 9.41 17.93
C TYR A 382 -26.71 10.03 18.56
N GLU A 383 -26.88 11.03 19.41
CA GLU A 383 -25.79 11.61 20.20
C GLU A 383 -25.61 10.80 21.48
N VAL A 384 -24.38 10.40 21.77
CA VAL A 384 -24.00 9.75 23.02
C VAL A 384 -23.76 10.85 24.06
N VAL A 385 -24.61 10.91 25.09
CA VAL A 385 -24.69 12.05 26.02
C VAL A 385 -24.07 11.77 27.39
N THR A 386 -23.73 10.52 27.69
CA THR A 386 -23.14 10.12 28.98
C THR A 386 -21.94 9.20 28.77
N GLY A 387 -21.03 9.16 29.74
CA GLY A 387 -19.93 8.18 29.77
C GLY A 387 -20.40 6.71 29.81
N GLU A 388 -21.65 6.46 30.23
CA GLU A 388 -22.27 5.12 30.20
C GLU A 388 -22.85 4.74 28.83
N GLY A 389 -22.75 5.60 27.82
CA GLY A 389 -23.25 5.30 26.47
C GLY A 389 -24.73 5.56 26.23
N LEU A 390 -25.45 6.25 27.14
CA LEU A 390 -26.84 6.66 26.87
C LEU A 390 -26.92 7.60 25.68
N MET A 391 -27.96 7.41 24.87
CA MET A 391 -28.12 8.05 23.58
C MET A 391 -29.41 8.87 23.50
N ARG A 392 -29.38 10.00 22.79
CA ARG A 392 -30.56 10.75 22.38
C ARG A 392 -30.62 10.93 20.86
N PRO A 393 -31.80 10.89 20.22
CA PRO A 393 -31.91 11.19 18.80
C PRO A 393 -31.40 12.60 18.48
N CYS A 394 -30.68 12.74 17.37
CA CYS A 394 -30.24 14.04 16.86
C CYS A 394 -30.31 14.06 15.32
N PHE A 395 -30.41 15.26 14.75
CA PHE A 395 -30.60 15.44 13.30
C PHE A 395 -29.42 16.13 12.62
N LYS A 396 -28.44 16.59 13.40
CA LYS A 396 -27.27 17.31 12.93
C LYS A 396 -26.08 17.00 13.82
N ALA A 397 -24.93 16.75 13.21
CA ALA A 397 -23.68 16.62 13.93
C ALA A 397 -23.06 18.01 14.19
N VAL A 398 -22.44 18.19 15.34
CA VAL A 398 -21.73 19.41 15.72
C VAL A 398 -20.30 19.07 16.12
N THR A 399 -19.39 20.02 15.94
CA THR A 399 -18.01 19.89 16.38
C THR A 399 -17.94 19.64 17.89
N GLY A 400 -17.08 18.72 18.31
CA GLY A 400 -16.99 18.16 19.66
C GLY A 400 -17.94 16.98 19.91
N GLY A 401 -18.86 16.68 19.01
CA GLY A 401 -19.90 15.68 19.21
C GLY A 401 -19.42 14.22 19.14
N LEU A 402 -20.12 13.36 19.88
CA LEU A 402 -19.99 11.90 19.85
C LEU A 402 -21.33 11.31 19.42
N TYR A 403 -21.32 10.49 18.37
CA TYR A 403 -22.53 9.97 17.76
C TYR A 403 -22.47 8.48 17.51
N SER A 404 -23.64 7.87 17.37
CA SER A 404 -23.85 6.48 17.00
C SER A 404 -24.74 6.41 15.75
N GLY A 405 -24.31 5.64 14.74
CA GLY A 405 -25.02 5.49 13.47
C GLY A 405 -24.92 6.72 12.55
N GLY A 406 -26.05 7.15 11.98
CA GLY A 406 -26.08 8.24 11.00
C GLY A 406 -25.66 7.85 9.59
N SER A 407 -25.41 8.87 8.76
CA SER A 407 -24.94 8.67 7.38
C SER A 407 -23.94 9.76 6.97
N ALA A 408 -23.11 9.44 5.99
CA ALA A 408 -22.10 10.36 5.48
C ALA A 408 -22.72 11.65 4.91
N GLN A 409 -23.88 11.56 4.24
CA GLN A 409 -24.60 12.72 3.74
C GLN A 409 -25.03 13.67 4.86
N MET A 410 -25.38 13.15 6.03
CA MET A 410 -25.70 13.99 7.19
C MET A 410 -24.46 14.76 7.68
N ILE A 411 -23.28 14.16 7.59
CA ILE A 411 -22.02 14.81 7.98
C ILE A 411 -21.64 15.92 6.99
N GLU A 412 -21.73 15.65 5.68
CA GLU A 412 -21.55 16.67 4.64
C GLU A 412 -22.46 17.88 4.88
N ASN A 413 -23.75 17.62 5.09
CA ASN A 413 -24.75 18.67 5.35
C ASN A 413 -24.49 19.39 6.67
N SER A 414 -24.02 18.68 7.69
CA SER A 414 -23.74 19.26 9.01
C SER A 414 -22.55 20.21 8.97
N LEU A 415 -21.52 19.85 8.20
CA LEU A 415 -20.29 20.61 8.04
C LEU A 415 -20.34 21.64 6.90
N ASN A 416 -21.36 21.56 6.02
CA ASN A 416 -21.53 22.37 4.82
C ASN A 416 -20.28 22.31 3.92
N ILE A 417 -19.89 21.08 3.57
CA ILE A 417 -18.72 20.75 2.75
C ILE A 417 -19.14 19.84 1.60
N HIS A 418 -18.38 19.88 0.50
CA HIS A 418 -18.56 18.96 -0.61
C HIS A 418 -17.64 17.74 -0.49
N GLY A 419 -18.03 16.62 -1.12
CA GLY A 419 -17.31 15.35 -1.00
C GLY A 419 -15.85 15.42 -1.45
N ASP A 420 -15.50 16.23 -2.44
CA ASP A 420 -14.13 16.40 -2.92
C ASP A 420 -13.21 17.15 -1.95
N GLU A 421 -13.77 17.79 -0.93
CA GLU A 421 -13.04 18.39 0.21
C GLU A 421 -12.80 17.39 1.36
N ILE A 422 -13.32 16.16 1.25
CA ILE A 422 -13.20 15.12 2.28
C ILE A 422 -12.23 14.04 1.81
N LEU A 423 -11.21 13.77 2.62
CA LEU A 423 -10.36 12.58 2.49
C LEU A 423 -10.82 11.53 3.51
N TYR A 424 -11.22 10.37 3.06
CA TYR A 424 -11.50 9.24 3.95
C TYR A 424 -10.40 8.19 3.87
N VAL A 425 -9.87 7.84 5.03
CA VAL A 425 -8.76 6.92 5.22
C VAL A 425 -9.28 5.67 5.92
N GLY A 426 -9.11 4.52 5.28
CA GLY A 426 -9.55 3.24 5.82
C GLY A 426 -8.67 2.10 5.34
N ASP A 427 -8.86 0.91 5.89
CA ASP A 427 -8.18 -0.29 5.46
C ASP A 427 -9.07 -1.11 4.53
N HIS A 428 -10.40 -1.01 4.55
CA HIS A 428 -11.25 -1.89 3.75
C HIS A 428 -11.55 -1.33 2.35
N ILE A 429 -11.08 -2.01 1.28
CA ILE A 429 -11.25 -1.53 -0.11
C ILE A 429 -12.72 -1.31 -0.50
N TYR A 430 -13.60 -2.26 -0.21
CA TYR A 430 -15.01 -2.10 -0.55
C TYR A 430 -15.73 -1.10 0.37
N THR A 431 -15.86 -1.40 1.67
CA THR A 431 -16.71 -0.63 2.58
C THR A 431 -16.21 0.78 2.83
N ASP A 432 -14.90 1.01 2.88
CA ASP A 432 -14.32 2.33 3.16
C ASP A 432 -14.03 3.12 1.89
N VAL A 433 -13.35 2.51 0.92
CA VAL A 433 -12.79 3.25 -0.23
C VAL A 433 -13.72 3.26 -1.43
N SER A 434 -14.29 2.12 -1.82
CA SER A 434 -15.17 2.03 -2.99
C SER A 434 -16.47 2.79 -2.75
N GLN A 435 -17.11 2.60 -1.60
CA GLN A 435 -18.43 3.18 -1.33
C GLN A 435 -18.40 4.70 -1.16
N SER A 436 -17.44 5.22 -0.39
CA SER A 436 -17.26 6.66 -0.20
C SER A 436 -16.98 7.38 -1.54
N LYS A 437 -16.16 6.77 -2.42
CA LYS A 437 -15.85 7.34 -3.73
C LYS A 437 -17.03 7.29 -4.71
N VAL A 438 -17.69 6.13 -4.83
CA VAL A 438 -18.75 5.92 -5.84
C VAL A 438 -20.00 6.73 -5.52
N HIS A 439 -20.41 6.78 -4.24
CA HIS A 439 -21.66 7.41 -3.83
C HIS A 439 -21.52 8.90 -3.49
N LEU A 440 -20.37 9.31 -2.95
CA LEU A 440 -20.20 10.66 -2.38
C LEU A 440 -19.06 11.45 -3.03
N ARG A 441 -18.29 10.82 -3.92
CA ARG A 441 -17.09 11.41 -4.55
C ARG A 441 -16.03 11.86 -3.54
N TRP A 442 -16.01 11.23 -2.36
CA TRP A 442 -14.95 11.46 -1.39
C TRP A 442 -13.58 11.09 -1.98
N ARG A 443 -12.56 11.84 -1.58
CA ARG A 443 -11.16 11.46 -1.81
C ARG A 443 -10.84 10.31 -0.87
N THR A 444 -9.97 9.40 -1.30
CA THR A 444 -9.76 8.16 -0.54
C THR A 444 -8.29 7.80 -0.38
N ALA A 445 -7.94 7.37 0.83
CA ALA A 445 -6.66 6.76 1.15
C ALA A 445 -6.85 5.34 1.69
N LEU A 446 -6.04 4.40 1.23
CA LEU A 446 -6.08 3.01 1.68
C LEU A 446 -4.85 2.66 2.54
N ILE A 447 -5.08 2.04 3.68
CA ILE A 447 -4.03 1.49 4.55
C ILE A 447 -3.79 0.00 4.21
N LEU A 448 -2.52 -0.32 3.95
CA LEU A 448 -2.02 -1.66 3.58
C LEU A 448 -0.76 -1.97 4.39
N ARG A 449 -0.92 -2.50 5.60
CA ARG A 449 0.20 -2.71 6.53
C ARG A 449 1.32 -3.56 5.94
N GLU A 450 0.94 -4.57 5.15
CA GLU A 450 1.81 -5.54 4.49
C GLU A 450 2.75 -4.90 3.44
N LEU A 451 2.51 -3.64 3.06
CA LEU A 451 3.30 -2.93 2.06
C LEU A 451 4.76 -2.74 2.48
N GLU A 452 5.05 -2.59 3.77
CA GLU A 452 6.44 -2.43 4.25
C GLU A 452 7.25 -3.72 4.07
N GLU A 453 6.63 -4.86 4.34
CA GLU A 453 7.22 -6.20 4.14
C GLU A 453 7.40 -6.49 2.65
N GLU A 454 6.36 -6.21 1.84
CA GLU A 454 6.45 -6.35 0.39
C GLU A 454 7.57 -5.46 -0.19
N TYR A 455 7.67 -4.21 0.26
CA TYR A 455 8.71 -3.28 -0.17
C TYR A 455 10.12 -3.83 0.14
N SER A 456 10.32 -4.34 1.35
CA SER A 456 11.58 -4.95 1.78
C SER A 456 11.92 -6.21 0.98
N ALA A 457 10.92 -7.05 0.69
CA ALA A 457 11.07 -8.23 -0.16
C ALA A 457 11.40 -7.86 -1.62
N LEU A 458 10.80 -6.80 -2.15
CA LEU A 458 11.10 -6.28 -3.49
C LEU A 458 12.53 -5.78 -3.59
N ILE A 459 13.04 -5.06 -2.59
CA ILE A 459 14.45 -4.63 -2.54
C ILE A 459 15.38 -5.84 -2.52
N SER A 460 15.09 -6.80 -1.65
CA SER A 460 15.92 -7.99 -1.46
C SER A 460 15.94 -8.91 -2.70
N SER A 461 14.85 -8.93 -3.47
CA SER A 461 14.73 -9.71 -4.70
C SER A 461 15.24 -9.00 -5.96
N ARG A 462 15.74 -7.76 -5.89
CA ARG A 462 16.17 -6.98 -7.07
C ARG A 462 17.16 -7.73 -7.96
N GLY A 463 18.19 -8.34 -7.39
CA GLY A 463 19.22 -9.07 -8.16
C GLY A 463 18.67 -10.32 -8.85
N HIS A 464 17.81 -11.08 -8.16
CA HIS A 464 17.10 -12.23 -8.73
C HIS A 464 16.21 -11.81 -9.90
N ARG A 465 15.39 -10.77 -9.70
CA ARG A 465 14.48 -10.24 -10.72
C ARG A 465 15.22 -9.68 -11.92
N ALA A 466 16.32 -8.94 -11.72
CA ALA A 466 17.14 -8.44 -12.82
C ALA A 466 17.69 -9.59 -13.67
N SER A 467 18.22 -10.63 -13.03
CA SER A 467 18.73 -11.83 -13.72
C SER A 467 17.63 -12.59 -14.46
N LEU A 468 16.44 -12.68 -13.87
CA LEU A 468 15.28 -13.31 -14.49
C LEU A 468 14.81 -12.54 -15.73
N ILE A 469 14.70 -11.22 -15.63
CA ILE A 469 14.30 -10.34 -16.74
C ILE A 469 15.32 -10.45 -17.88
N GLU A 470 16.62 -10.45 -17.57
CA GLU A 470 17.68 -10.61 -18.57
C GLU A 470 17.56 -11.95 -19.33
N LEU A 471 17.31 -13.06 -18.62
CA LEU A 471 17.10 -14.36 -19.27
C LEU A 471 15.84 -14.39 -20.14
N ILE A 472 14.77 -13.71 -19.72
CA ILE A 472 13.54 -13.59 -20.51
C ILE A 472 13.81 -12.78 -21.78
N ASN A 473 14.48 -11.63 -21.67
CA ASN A 473 14.85 -10.81 -22.83
C ASN A 473 15.74 -11.58 -23.82
N GLN A 474 16.75 -12.32 -23.32
CA GLN A 474 17.58 -13.19 -24.14
C GLN A 474 16.75 -14.27 -24.86
N LYS A 475 15.77 -14.87 -24.15
CA LYS A 475 14.85 -15.85 -24.74
C LYS A 475 13.97 -15.21 -25.82
N GLU A 476 13.49 -13.99 -25.62
CA GLU A 476 12.70 -13.25 -26.62
C GLU A 476 13.51 -13.00 -27.88
N VAL A 477 14.75 -12.49 -27.77
CA VAL A 477 15.64 -12.28 -28.93
C VAL A 477 15.90 -13.56 -29.71
N VAL A 478 16.20 -14.67 -29.02
CA VAL A 478 16.40 -15.99 -29.64
C VAL A 478 15.10 -16.49 -30.30
N GLY A 479 13.96 -16.30 -29.63
CA GLY A 479 12.64 -16.69 -30.11
C GLY A 479 12.20 -15.91 -31.35
N ASP A 480 12.49 -14.62 -31.40
CA ASP A 480 12.20 -13.76 -32.55
C ASP A 480 12.97 -14.20 -33.78
N LEU A 481 14.27 -14.47 -33.64
CA LEU A 481 15.08 -15.01 -34.72
C LEU A 481 14.53 -16.37 -35.19
N PHE A 482 14.23 -17.27 -34.26
CA PHE A 482 13.62 -18.58 -34.59
C PHE A 482 12.32 -18.41 -35.37
N ASN A 483 11.44 -17.50 -34.95
CA ASN A 483 10.17 -17.23 -35.61
C ASN A 483 10.37 -16.64 -37.02
N GLN A 484 11.33 -15.74 -37.21
CA GLN A 484 11.64 -15.18 -38.52
C GLN A 484 12.18 -16.24 -39.50
N LEU A 485 13.09 -17.11 -39.03
CA LEU A 485 13.62 -18.22 -39.84
C LEU A 485 12.52 -19.23 -40.18
N ARG A 486 11.66 -19.57 -39.22
CA ARG A 486 10.50 -20.46 -39.45
C ARG A 486 9.55 -19.88 -40.49
N LEU A 487 9.28 -18.58 -40.45
CA LEU A 487 8.44 -17.91 -41.43
C LEU A 487 9.11 -17.86 -42.82
N ALA A 488 10.43 -17.68 -42.88
CA ALA A 488 11.19 -17.75 -44.13
C ALA A 488 11.06 -19.13 -44.77
N LEU A 489 11.28 -20.20 -44.00
CA LEU A 489 11.13 -21.59 -44.46
C LEU A 489 9.70 -21.89 -44.93
N GLN A 490 8.70 -21.42 -44.18
CA GLN A 490 7.29 -21.58 -44.55
C GLN A 490 6.98 -20.90 -45.90
N ARG A 491 7.51 -19.70 -46.16
CA ARG A 491 7.29 -19.00 -47.43
C ARG A 491 7.98 -19.71 -48.60
N ARG A 492 9.24 -20.10 -48.40
CA ARG A 492 10.06 -20.80 -49.40
C ARG A 492 9.47 -22.14 -49.80
N SER A 493 8.99 -22.93 -48.84
CA SER A 493 8.31 -24.21 -49.11
C SER A 493 7.01 -24.07 -49.91
N GLN A 494 6.41 -22.88 -49.93
CA GLN A 494 5.22 -22.53 -50.71
C GLN A 494 5.56 -21.78 -52.02
N GLY A 495 6.84 -21.72 -52.42
CA GLY A 495 7.29 -21.06 -53.64
C GLY A 495 7.25 -19.52 -53.58
N ARG A 496 7.20 -18.92 -52.38
CA ARG A 496 7.20 -17.46 -52.16
C ARG A 496 8.55 -17.00 -51.62
N PRO A 497 9.00 -15.77 -51.93
CA PRO A 497 10.23 -15.22 -51.36
C PRO A 497 10.10 -15.03 -49.84
N ALA A 498 11.22 -15.11 -49.13
CA ALA A 498 11.29 -14.80 -47.71
C ALA A 498 11.16 -13.28 -47.46
N GLN A 499 11.19 -12.88 -46.19
CA GLN A 499 11.06 -11.49 -45.75
C GLN A 499 12.19 -10.60 -46.29
N THR A 500 13.39 -11.17 -46.48
CA THR A 500 14.57 -10.47 -46.99
C THR A 500 15.27 -11.29 -48.08
N LEU A 501 16.09 -10.62 -48.89
CA LEU A 501 16.93 -11.26 -49.91
C LEU A 501 17.92 -12.26 -49.29
N ALA A 502 18.55 -11.88 -48.18
CA ALA A 502 19.47 -12.76 -47.45
C ALA A 502 18.77 -14.06 -46.99
N ALA A 503 17.59 -13.94 -46.38
CA ALA A 503 16.82 -15.11 -45.94
C ALA A 503 16.26 -15.96 -47.12
N THR A 504 16.07 -15.35 -48.29
CA THR A 504 15.62 -16.05 -49.50
C THR A 504 16.74 -16.89 -50.11
N ASN A 505 17.98 -16.39 -50.06
CA ASN A 505 19.15 -17.02 -50.66
C ASN A 505 19.90 -17.97 -49.70
N MET A 506 19.49 -18.05 -48.44
CA MET A 506 20.10 -18.89 -47.43
C MET A 506 19.88 -20.38 -47.74
N ASP A 507 20.84 -21.25 -47.43
CA ASP A 507 20.68 -22.69 -47.66
C ASP A 507 19.60 -23.32 -46.74
N ASP A 508 18.84 -24.29 -47.26
CA ASP A 508 17.74 -24.93 -46.50
C ASP A 508 18.27 -25.82 -45.34
N GLU A 509 19.43 -26.46 -45.50
CA GLU A 509 20.06 -27.25 -44.43
C GLU A 509 20.60 -26.31 -43.34
N GLU A 510 21.30 -25.24 -43.72
CA GLU A 510 21.82 -24.22 -42.80
C GLU A 510 20.69 -23.56 -41.98
N LEU A 511 19.57 -23.24 -42.63
CA LEU A 511 18.40 -22.66 -41.98
C LEU A 511 17.80 -23.64 -40.97
N THR A 512 17.67 -24.91 -41.34
CA THR A 512 17.13 -25.96 -40.45
C THR A 512 18.05 -26.20 -39.26
N GLU A 513 19.37 -26.26 -39.47
CA GLU A 513 20.35 -26.43 -38.40
C GLU A 513 20.33 -25.23 -37.42
N SER A 514 20.23 -24.01 -37.95
CA SER A 514 20.10 -22.79 -37.14
C SER A 514 18.84 -22.82 -36.28
N MET A 515 17.70 -23.21 -36.85
CA MET A 515 16.44 -23.36 -36.10
C MET A 515 16.55 -24.43 -35.00
N GLN A 516 17.20 -25.57 -35.26
CA GLN A 516 17.41 -26.62 -34.26
C GLN A 516 18.26 -26.12 -33.09
N LYS A 517 19.36 -25.41 -33.38
CA LYS A 517 20.22 -24.80 -32.35
C LYS A 517 19.45 -23.81 -31.48
N LEU A 518 18.69 -22.90 -32.10
CA LEU A 518 17.88 -21.92 -31.39
C LEU A 518 16.83 -22.59 -30.50
N LEU A 519 16.16 -23.63 -30.99
CA LEU A 519 15.18 -24.39 -30.21
C LEU A 519 15.81 -25.03 -28.96
N ILE A 520 17.01 -25.61 -29.08
CA ILE A 520 17.74 -26.19 -27.93
C ILE A 520 18.10 -25.10 -26.91
N VAL A 521 18.53 -23.92 -27.38
CA VAL A 521 18.84 -22.79 -26.50
C VAL A 521 17.58 -22.33 -25.75
N MET A 522 16.45 -22.17 -26.45
CA MET A 522 15.18 -21.80 -25.84
C MET A 522 14.74 -22.80 -24.77
N GLN A 523 14.86 -24.11 -25.03
CA GLN A 523 14.53 -25.16 -24.05
C GLN A 523 15.41 -25.09 -22.79
N ARG A 524 16.71 -24.80 -22.95
CA ARG A 524 17.62 -24.62 -21.81
C ARG A 524 17.31 -23.36 -21.02
N LEU A 525 16.93 -22.27 -21.70
CA LEU A 525 16.47 -21.04 -21.05
C LEU A 525 15.18 -21.32 -20.27
N ASP A 526 14.23 -22.06 -20.83
CA ASP A 526 12.99 -22.46 -20.14
C ASP A 526 13.25 -23.25 -18.86
N GLN A 527 14.16 -24.22 -18.90
CA GLN A 527 14.57 -25.00 -17.72
C GLN A 527 15.17 -24.13 -16.60
N LYS A 528 15.79 -23.00 -16.95
CA LYS A 528 16.35 -22.05 -15.98
C LYS A 528 15.33 -21.01 -15.51
N ILE A 529 14.50 -20.50 -16.41
CA ILE A 529 13.52 -19.44 -16.15
C ILE A 529 12.37 -19.96 -15.29
N ALA A 530 11.86 -21.16 -15.55
CA ALA A 530 10.69 -21.71 -14.83
C ALA A 530 10.86 -21.72 -13.30
N PRO A 531 11.92 -22.33 -12.70
CA PRO A 531 12.10 -22.31 -11.25
C PRO A 531 12.37 -20.90 -10.70
N MET A 532 13.00 -20.02 -11.48
CA MET A 532 13.21 -18.63 -11.08
C MET A 532 11.90 -17.82 -11.02
N LEU A 533 10.95 -18.11 -11.92
CA LEU A 533 9.60 -17.52 -11.89
C LEU A 533 8.78 -18.04 -10.71
N GLU A 534 8.90 -19.33 -10.37
CA GLU A 534 8.21 -19.91 -9.21
C GLU A 534 8.66 -19.27 -7.90
N ALA A 535 9.99 -19.09 -7.75
CA ALA A 535 10.61 -18.46 -6.58
C ALA A 535 10.43 -16.94 -6.50
N ASP A 536 9.90 -16.28 -7.54
CA ASP A 536 9.64 -14.84 -7.51
C ASP A 536 8.53 -14.51 -6.50
N GLY A 537 8.90 -13.74 -5.48
CA GLY A 537 7.99 -13.36 -4.39
C GLY A 537 8.08 -14.24 -3.13
N ASP A 538 8.94 -15.27 -3.11
CA ASP A 538 9.11 -16.16 -1.95
C ASP A 538 9.56 -15.44 -0.68
N LEU A 539 10.31 -14.33 -0.84
CA LEU A 539 10.75 -13.49 0.27
C LEU A 539 9.61 -12.74 0.95
N PHE A 540 8.44 -12.63 0.30
CA PHE A 540 7.23 -12.07 0.89
C PHE A 540 6.29 -13.18 1.35
N ASN A 541 5.86 -14.06 0.44
CA ASN A 541 5.04 -15.21 0.78
C ASN A 541 5.31 -16.36 -0.21
N LYS A 542 5.72 -17.52 0.30
CA LYS A 542 6.13 -18.68 -0.52
C LYS A 542 4.99 -19.26 -1.37
N ARG A 543 3.74 -19.18 -0.89
CA ARG A 543 2.58 -19.77 -1.60
C ARG A 543 2.09 -18.81 -2.69
N TRP A 544 1.95 -17.55 -2.33
CA TRP A 544 1.22 -16.58 -3.14
C TRP A 544 2.13 -15.60 -3.87
N GLY A 545 3.36 -15.39 -3.44
CA GLY A 545 4.23 -14.31 -3.90
C GLY A 545 3.70 -12.93 -3.51
N PHE A 546 4.27 -11.88 -4.09
CA PHE A 546 3.98 -10.46 -3.81
C PHE A 546 2.50 -10.06 -3.80
N LEU A 547 2.06 -9.28 -2.83
CA LEU A 547 0.70 -8.76 -2.71
C LEU A 547 0.23 -8.00 -3.97
N SER A 548 1.10 -7.16 -4.51
CA SER A 548 0.81 -6.23 -5.61
C SER A 548 0.89 -6.86 -7.01
N ARG A 549 1.40 -8.10 -7.12
CA ARG A 549 1.65 -8.78 -8.41
C ARG A 549 0.98 -10.14 -8.52
N ALA A 550 0.62 -10.51 -9.75
CA ALA A 550 0.17 -11.84 -10.12
C ALA A 550 0.97 -12.31 -11.33
N GLY A 551 2.11 -12.95 -11.07
CA GLY A 551 3.16 -13.19 -12.06
C GLY A 551 4.19 -12.05 -12.10
N LEU A 552 5.12 -12.12 -13.06
CA LEU A 552 6.27 -11.21 -13.11
C LEU A 552 5.88 -9.77 -13.50
N TRP A 553 5.03 -9.64 -14.52
CA TRP A 553 4.73 -8.39 -15.22
C TRP A 553 3.37 -7.79 -14.86
N ASP A 554 2.40 -8.62 -14.48
CA ASP A 554 1.04 -8.16 -14.24
C ASP A 554 0.78 -7.81 -12.77
N LYS A 555 -0.08 -6.81 -12.60
CA LYS A 555 -0.64 -6.40 -11.31
C LYS A 555 -1.60 -7.48 -10.81
N SER A 556 -1.67 -7.65 -9.50
CA SER A 556 -2.67 -8.50 -8.88
C SER A 556 -4.08 -7.91 -9.03
N HIS A 557 -5.10 -8.77 -8.89
CA HIS A 557 -6.49 -8.31 -8.86
C HIS A 557 -6.72 -7.29 -7.73
N LEU A 558 -6.06 -7.46 -6.58
CA LEU A 558 -6.03 -6.50 -5.48
C LEU A 558 -5.51 -5.14 -5.93
N MET A 559 -4.34 -5.09 -6.58
CA MET A 559 -3.76 -3.83 -7.05
C MET A 559 -4.66 -3.11 -8.06
N ARG A 560 -5.39 -3.86 -8.91
CA ARG A 560 -6.45 -3.27 -9.74
C ARG A 560 -7.55 -2.61 -8.90
N GLN A 561 -8.00 -3.23 -7.80
CA GLN A 561 -9.02 -2.62 -6.95
C GLN A 561 -8.48 -1.36 -6.26
N ILE A 562 -7.24 -1.40 -5.78
CA ILE A 562 -6.55 -0.25 -5.17
C ILE A 562 -6.49 0.90 -6.17
N GLU A 563 -5.96 0.68 -7.37
CA GLU A 563 -5.86 1.75 -8.40
C GLU A 563 -7.23 2.26 -8.83
N LYS A 564 -8.25 1.40 -8.83
CA LYS A 564 -9.61 1.79 -9.17
C LYS A 564 -10.24 2.70 -8.11
N TYR A 565 -10.06 2.41 -6.82
CA TYR A 565 -10.81 3.08 -5.77
C TYR A 565 -9.97 4.03 -4.90
N ALA A 566 -8.74 3.70 -4.55
CA ALA A 566 -7.89 4.57 -3.74
C ALA A 566 -7.29 5.70 -4.59
N ASP A 567 -7.28 6.95 -4.10
CA ASP A 567 -6.48 8.01 -4.70
C ASP A 567 -5.02 7.86 -4.31
N ILE A 568 -4.79 7.58 -3.02
CA ILE A 568 -3.48 7.25 -2.47
C ILE A 568 -3.57 5.99 -1.62
N TYR A 569 -2.43 5.31 -1.41
CA TYR A 569 -2.33 4.19 -0.48
C TYR A 569 -0.96 4.20 0.21
N THR A 570 -0.92 3.68 1.43
CA THR A 570 0.29 3.67 2.25
C THR A 570 0.20 2.58 3.32
N SER A 571 1.29 2.31 4.04
CA SER A 571 1.32 1.24 5.04
C SER A 571 0.63 1.61 6.36
N ARG A 572 0.65 2.89 6.75
CA ARG A 572 0.12 3.40 8.02
C ARG A 572 -0.29 4.86 7.90
N VAL A 573 -1.18 5.31 8.79
CA VAL A 573 -1.56 6.73 8.87
C VAL A 573 -0.38 7.60 9.34
N SER A 574 0.50 7.09 10.19
CA SER A 574 1.70 7.83 10.66
C SER A 574 2.65 8.25 9.54
N ASN A 575 2.56 7.63 8.36
CA ASN A 575 3.35 8.03 7.20
C ASN A 575 3.00 9.45 6.70
N PHE A 576 1.81 9.97 7.03
CA PHE A 576 1.46 11.36 6.74
C PHE A 576 2.35 12.36 7.49
N LEU A 577 3.01 11.98 8.59
CA LEU A 577 3.92 12.87 9.33
C LEU A 577 5.10 13.34 8.48
N HIS A 578 5.53 12.53 7.52
CA HIS A 578 6.64 12.85 6.63
C HIS A 578 6.29 13.91 5.57
N TYR A 579 5.04 14.38 5.56
CA TYR A 579 4.52 15.31 4.58
C TYR A 579 3.79 16.45 5.29
N THR A 580 3.92 17.67 4.79
CA THR A 580 3.07 18.76 5.28
C THR A 580 1.59 18.42 5.01
N PRO A 581 0.64 18.76 5.90
CA PRO A 581 -0.81 18.63 5.67
C PRO A 581 -1.36 19.43 4.46
N PHE A 582 -0.47 20.09 3.72
CA PHE A 582 -0.73 20.84 2.49
C PHE A 582 -0.05 20.21 1.26
N THR A 583 0.50 19.01 1.38
CA THR A 583 1.27 18.36 0.31
C THR A 583 0.41 18.09 -0.92
N TYR A 584 1.05 18.25 -2.07
CA TYR A 584 0.50 17.92 -3.36
C TYR A 584 1.07 16.59 -3.87
N PHE A 585 0.26 15.54 -3.82
CA PHE A 585 0.61 14.21 -4.28
C PHE A 585 0.36 14.06 -5.79
N ARG A 586 1.40 13.72 -6.55
CA ARG A 586 1.31 13.49 -8.00
C ARG A 586 1.14 12.01 -8.32
N SER A 587 0.20 11.69 -9.21
CA SER A 587 0.14 10.34 -9.80
C SER A 587 1.44 10.04 -10.55
N GLN A 588 1.92 8.80 -10.42
CA GLN A 588 3.08 8.35 -11.18
C GLN A 588 2.73 8.18 -12.67
N GLU A 589 3.75 8.31 -13.52
CA GLU A 589 3.62 8.04 -14.95
C GLU A 589 3.18 6.58 -15.16
N GLN A 590 2.17 6.40 -16.01
CA GLN A 590 1.70 5.07 -16.40
C GLN A 590 2.23 4.77 -17.80
N THR A 591 3.09 3.76 -17.91
CA THR A 591 3.59 3.29 -19.21
C THR A 591 2.50 2.52 -19.96
N LEU A 592 2.22 2.92 -21.18
CA LEU A 592 1.40 2.17 -22.13
C LEU A 592 2.25 1.13 -22.85
N ALA A 593 1.61 0.11 -23.41
CA ALA A 593 2.31 -0.97 -24.11
C ALA A 593 3.14 -0.51 -25.32
N HIS A 594 2.89 0.70 -25.85
CA HIS A 594 3.64 1.30 -26.96
C HIS A 594 4.67 2.36 -26.53
N ASP A 595 4.82 2.61 -25.22
CA ASP A 595 5.78 3.61 -24.68
C ASP A 595 7.19 3.02 -24.53
N SER A 596 7.55 2.04 -25.34
CA SER A 596 8.78 1.24 -25.22
C SER A 596 10.09 2.02 -25.44
N TYR A 597 10.04 3.27 -25.87
CA TYR A 597 11.22 4.13 -26.01
C TYR A 597 11.86 4.51 -24.67
N SER A 598 11.11 4.51 -23.57
CA SER A 598 11.61 4.98 -22.26
C SER A 598 12.50 3.95 -21.53
N PHE A 599 12.45 2.67 -21.89
CA PHE A 599 13.20 1.60 -21.19
C PHE A 599 14.56 1.26 -21.82
N TYR A 600 14.72 1.48 -23.14
CA TYR A 600 15.93 1.05 -23.85
C TYR A 600 17.05 2.11 -23.92
N CYS A 601 16.76 3.39 -23.66
CA CYS A 601 17.73 4.47 -23.87
C CYS A 601 18.71 4.71 -22.71
N SER A 602 18.56 4.04 -21.55
CA SER A 602 19.41 4.29 -20.38
C SER A 602 20.76 3.54 -20.38
N HIS A 603 21.09 2.79 -21.44
CA HIS A 603 22.35 2.05 -21.55
C HIS A 603 23.27 2.45 -22.71
N ASP A 604 22.88 3.40 -23.58
CA ASP A 604 23.67 3.74 -24.78
C ASP A 604 24.29 5.16 -24.79
N GLU A 605 24.15 5.97 -23.73
CA GLU A 605 24.73 7.33 -23.73
C GLU A 605 26.15 7.46 -23.13
N THR A 606 26.83 6.36 -22.76
CA THR A 606 28.20 6.44 -22.20
C THR A 606 29.35 6.09 -23.15
N THR A 607 29.12 5.94 -24.46
CA THR A 607 30.22 5.60 -25.40
C THR A 607 30.24 6.40 -26.71
N ALA A 608 29.60 7.56 -26.76
CA ALA A 608 29.70 8.48 -27.89
C ALA A 608 30.22 9.86 -27.45
N ASP A 609 31.42 9.89 -26.86
CA ASP A 609 32.38 11.01 -26.97
C ASP A 609 33.71 10.63 -26.29
N SER A 610 34.57 9.95 -27.05
CA SER A 610 36.04 9.96 -26.88
C SER A 610 36.74 9.48 -28.14
#